data_AF-A0A382MDB6-F1
#
_entry.id   AF-A0A382MDB6-F1
#
_cell.length_a   1.000
_cell.length_b   1.000
_cell.length_c   1.000
_cell.angle_alpha   90.00
_cell.angle_beta   90.00
_cell.angle_gamma   90.00
#
_symmetry.space_group_name_H-M   'P 1'
#
loop_
_entity.id
_entity.type
_entity.pdbx_description
1 polymer ?
#
loop_
_entity_poly.entity_id
_entity_poly.type
_entity_poly.pdbx_seq_one_letter_code
_entity_poly.pdbx_strand_id
1 'polypeptide(L)'
;MMDWTDKHCRYFFRLLSACTQLYTEMITSKAILRGDKNRLLDYNSREHPLVLQLGGSDPKEMAQCAQIAKQWGYDEVNINVGCPSDRVLSGSFGACLMKEPDLVASCVESMID
;
A
#
# COMPACT_ATOMS: atom_id res chain seq x y z
N MET A 1 -3.78 3.96 8.24
CA MET A 1 -3.92 3.31 9.57
C MET A 1 -4.95 2.20 9.48
N MET A 2 -4.57 0.97 9.82
CA MET A 2 -5.47 -0.19 9.83
C MET A 2 -6.74 0.07 10.64
N ASP A 3 -7.89 -0.38 10.14
CA ASP A 3 -9.25 -0.23 10.67
C ASP A 3 -9.75 1.22 10.80
N TRP A 4 -8.99 2.20 10.31
CA TRP A 4 -9.35 3.61 10.38
C TRP A 4 -9.39 4.27 9.01
N THR A 5 -8.29 4.25 8.25
CA THR A 5 -8.20 4.96 6.97
C THR A 5 -8.79 4.15 5.82
N ASP A 6 -9.99 3.59 6.01
CA ASP A 6 -10.77 3.01 4.93
C ASP A 6 -11.26 4.11 3.97
N LYS A 7 -11.92 3.72 2.86
CA LYS A 7 -12.41 4.69 1.87
C LYS A 7 -13.45 5.68 2.43
N HIS A 8 -14.22 5.29 3.45
CA HIS A 8 -15.25 6.15 4.04
C HIS A 8 -14.60 7.23 4.91
N CYS A 9 -13.63 6.86 5.74
CA CYS A 9 -12.86 7.76 6.57
C CYS A 9 -12.01 8.72 5.73
N ARG A 10 -11.34 8.20 4.69
CA ARG A 10 -10.54 9.03 3.77
C ARG A 10 -11.41 10.04 3.01
N TYR A 11 -12.60 9.64 2.56
CA TYR A 11 -13.56 10.58 1.98
C TYR A 11 -13.94 11.69 2.97
N PHE A 12 -14.23 11.34 4.23
CA PHE A 12 -14.49 12.33 5.26
C PHE A 12 -13.29 13.28 5.47
N PHE A 13 -12.05 12.78 5.52
CA PHE A 13 -10.86 13.63 5.61
C PHE A 13 -10.69 14.57 4.41
N ARG A 14 -11.06 14.13 3.20
CA ARG A 14 -11.08 15.00 2.02
C ARG A 14 -12.09 16.15 2.13
N LEU A 15 -13.19 15.97 2.85
CA LEU A 15 -14.13 17.07 3.12
C LEU A 15 -13.52 18.14 4.04
N LEU A 16 -12.53 17.79 4.86
CA LEU A 16 -11.85 18.71 5.77
C LEU A 16 -10.67 19.42 5.12
N SER A 17 -9.97 18.75 4.21
CA SER A 17 -8.81 19.31 3.50
C SER A 17 -8.80 18.86 2.05
N ALA A 18 -8.72 19.83 1.12
CA ALA A 18 -8.68 19.58 -0.31
C ALA A 18 -7.30 19.11 -0.82
N CYS A 19 -6.22 19.33 -0.05
CA CYS A 19 -4.84 19.12 -0.52
C CYS A 19 -4.04 18.09 0.29
N THR A 20 -4.54 17.61 1.43
CA THR A 20 -3.84 16.59 2.22
C THR A 20 -3.68 15.30 1.41
N GLN A 21 -2.48 14.74 1.38
CA GLN A 21 -2.19 13.42 0.83
C GLN A 21 -2.75 12.34 1.75
N LEU A 22 -3.58 11.47 1.19
CA LEU A 22 -4.24 10.40 1.94
C LEU A 22 -3.51 9.08 1.70
N TYR A 23 -3.44 8.24 2.73
CA TYR A 23 -2.90 6.89 2.64
C TYR A 23 -4.02 5.89 2.91
N THR A 24 -4.03 4.79 2.15
CA THR A 24 -4.88 3.64 2.47
C THR A 24 -4.48 3.00 3.80
N GLU A 25 -5.28 2.04 4.24
CA GLU A 25 -4.78 0.98 5.09
C GLU A 25 -3.66 0.21 4.41
N MET A 26 -2.84 -0.51 5.19
CA MET A 26 -1.83 -1.38 4.62
C MET A 26 -2.51 -2.62 4.03
N ILE A 27 -2.33 -2.85 2.74
CA ILE A 27 -2.85 -4.02 2.02
C ILE A 27 -1.66 -4.89 1.63
N THR A 28 -1.76 -6.22 1.82
CA THR A 28 -0.62 -7.09 1.48
C THR A 28 -0.56 -7.41 -0.02
N SER A 29 0.64 -7.62 -0.55
CA SER A 29 0.86 -8.01 -1.95
C SER A 29 0.00 -9.23 -2.33
N LYS A 30 0.05 -10.26 -1.48
CA LYS A 30 -0.73 -11.50 -1.66
C LYS A 30 -2.24 -11.26 -1.69
N ALA A 31 -2.76 -10.33 -0.87
CA ALA A 31 -4.18 -9.99 -0.87
C ALA A 31 -4.59 -9.33 -2.19
N ILE A 32 -3.79 -8.41 -2.73
CA ILE A 32 -4.06 -7.78 -4.03
C ILE A 32 -4.03 -8.82 -5.15
N LEU A 33 -3.01 -9.68 -5.17
CA LEU A 33 -2.83 -10.65 -6.25
C LEU A 33 -3.93 -11.71 -6.27
N ARG A 34 -4.33 -12.22 -5.10
CA ARG A 34 -5.21 -13.40 -4.99
C ARG A 34 -6.65 -13.08 -4.55
N GLY A 35 -6.88 -11.89 -3.99
CA GLY A 35 -8.17 -11.49 -3.46
C GLY A 35 -9.04 -10.70 -4.44
N ASP A 36 -10.18 -10.26 -3.93
CA ASP A 36 -11.10 -9.35 -4.63
C ASP A 36 -10.54 -7.93 -4.63
N LYS A 37 -10.02 -7.51 -5.79
CA LYS A 37 -9.37 -6.21 -5.97
C LYS A 37 -10.35 -5.05 -5.82
N ASN A 38 -11.60 -5.18 -6.25
CA ASN A 38 -12.59 -4.11 -6.10
C ASN A 38 -12.84 -3.82 -4.60
N ARG A 39 -12.95 -4.88 -3.80
CA ARG A 39 -13.12 -4.72 -2.35
C ARG A 39 -11.91 -4.05 -1.69
N LEU A 40 -10.70 -4.37 -2.15
CA LEU A 40 -9.45 -3.94 -1.54
C LEU A 40 -9.00 -2.55 -2.02
N LEU A 41 -9.17 -2.25 -3.30
CA LEU A 41 -8.54 -1.12 -3.98
C LEU A 41 -9.51 -0.02 -4.38
N ASP A 42 -10.83 -0.24 -4.36
CA ASP A 42 -11.76 0.81 -4.77
C ASP A 42 -11.73 2.01 -3.81
N TYR A 43 -11.71 3.19 -4.40
CA TYR A 43 -11.74 4.47 -3.73
C TYR A 43 -12.69 5.43 -4.46
N ASN A 44 -13.10 6.51 -3.79
CA ASN A 44 -13.85 7.61 -4.40
C ASN A 44 -12.89 8.55 -5.14
N SER A 45 -13.23 8.95 -6.37
CA SER A 45 -12.37 9.81 -7.20
C SER A 45 -12.00 11.16 -6.58
N ARG A 46 -12.70 11.61 -5.52
CA ARG A 46 -12.33 12.83 -4.78
C ARG A 46 -11.15 12.62 -3.83
N GLU A 47 -10.74 11.39 -3.54
CA GLU A 47 -9.70 11.08 -2.56
C GLU A 47 -8.29 11.55 -2.98
N HIS A 48 -8.06 11.84 -4.27
CA HIS A 48 -6.78 12.32 -4.77
C HIS A 48 -6.29 13.61 -4.07
N PRO A 49 -4.98 13.73 -3.74
CA PRO A 49 -3.93 12.71 -3.95
C PRO A 49 -4.00 11.56 -2.94
N LEU A 50 -3.92 10.32 -3.43
CA LEU A 50 -4.12 9.07 -2.69
C LEU A 50 -2.98 8.06 -2.93
N VAL A 51 -2.43 7.55 -1.83
CA VAL A 51 -1.33 6.58 -1.80
C VAL A 51 -1.82 5.21 -1.36
N LEU A 52 -1.47 4.17 -2.12
CA LEU A 52 -1.62 2.79 -1.68
C LEU A 52 -0.43 2.40 -0.81
N GLN A 53 -0.68 2.01 0.44
CA GLN A 53 0.36 1.40 1.28
C GLN A 53 0.35 -0.14 1.12
N LEU A 54 1.46 -0.67 0.64
CA LEU A 54 1.67 -2.09 0.32
C LEU A 54 2.53 -2.78 1.38
N GLY A 55 2.09 -3.95 1.83
CA GLY A 55 2.86 -4.86 2.69
C GLY A 55 3.34 -6.09 1.92
N GLY A 56 4.64 -6.22 1.69
CA GLY A 56 5.23 -7.35 0.99
C GLY A 56 6.76 -7.24 0.91
N SER A 57 7.40 -8.30 0.42
CA SER A 57 8.87 -8.41 0.35
C SER A 57 9.38 -9.26 -0.81
N ASP A 58 8.50 -9.77 -1.67
CA ASP A 58 8.90 -10.45 -2.91
C ASP A 58 8.91 -9.42 -4.06
N PRO A 59 10.06 -9.12 -4.68
CA PRO A 59 10.15 -8.09 -5.72
C PRO A 59 9.16 -8.31 -6.89
N LYS A 60 8.91 -9.56 -7.30
CA LYS A 60 7.99 -9.84 -8.42
C LYS A 60 6.55 -9.54 -8.02
N GLU A 61 6.14 -9.93 -6.81
CA GLU A 61 4.82 -9.59 -6.29
C GLU A 61 4.65 -8.06 -6.14
N MET A 62 5.70 -7.38 -5.66
CA MET A 62 5.69 -5.92 -5.46
C MET A 62 5.54 -5.18 -6.80
N ALA A 63 6.31 -5.56 -7.81
CA ALA A 63 6.20 -5.03 -9.18
C ALA A 63 4.78 -5.17 -9.75
N GLN A 64 4.21 -6.37 -9.65
CA GLN A 64 2.84 -6.63 -10.12
C GLN A 64 1.81 -5.78 -9.37
N CYS A 65 1.94 -5.65 -8.06
CA CYS A 65 1.03 -4.82 -7.27
C CYS A 65 1.16 -3.33 -7.60
N ALA A 66 2.37 -2.83 -7.86
CA ALA A 66 2.59 -1.44 -8.27
C ALA A 66 1.94 -1.14 -9.62
N GLN A 67 2.07 -2.05 -10.59
CA GLN A 67 1.40 -1.94 -11.89
C GLN A 67 -0.13 -1.98 -11.76
N ILE A 68 -0.67 -2.87 -10.90
CA ILE A 68 -2.10 -2.91 -10.60
C ILE A 68 -2.55 -1.57 -9.99
N ALA A 69 -1.82 -1.04 -9.01
CA ALA A 69 -2.17 0.23 -8.35
C ALA A 69 -2.19 1.40 -9.33
N LYS A 70 -1.19 1.48 -10.21
CA LYS A 70 -1.12 2.47 -11.29
C LYS A 70 -2.33 2.36 -12.23
N GLN A 71 -2.71 1.16 -12.64
CA GLN A 71 -3.89 0.93 -13.48
C GLN A 71 -5.20 1.25 -12.75
N TRP A 72 -5.26 1.04 -11.43
CA TRP A 72 -6.40 1.42 -10.59
C TRP A 72 -6.53 2.94 -10.41
N GLY A 73 -5.43 3.68 -10.62
CA GLY A 73 -5.40 5.13 -10.61
C GLY A 73 -4.77 5.78 -9.36
N TYR A 74 -4.13 5.02 -8.48
CA TYR A 74 -3.40 5.59 -7.34
C TYR A 74 -2.28 6.53 -7.80
N ASP A 75 -2.03 7.60 -7.03
CA ASP A 75 -1.00 8.59 -7.36
C ASP A 75 0.41 8.14 -6.93
N GLU A 76 0.49 7.28 -5.91
CA GLU A 76 1.74 6.76 -5.35
C GLU A 76 1.54 5.35 -4.77
N VAL A 77 2.62 4.56 -4.76
CA VAL A 77 2.70 3.29 -4.03
C VAL A 77 3.79 3.40 -2.97
N ASN A 78 3.43 3.13 -1.73
CA ASN A 78 4.33 3.17 -0.58
C ASN A 78 4.56 1.75 -0.03
N ILE A 79 5.82 1.40 0.25
CA ILE A 79 6.15 0.14 0.93
C ILE A 79 6.14 0.32 2.45
N ASN A 80 5.40 -0.55 3.16
CA ASN A 80 5.43 -0.55 4.62
C ASN A 80 6.70 -1.26 5.13
N VAL A 81 7.65 -0.47 5.61
CA VAL A 81 8.88 -0.93 6.28
C VAL A 81 8.92 -0.54 7.77
N GLY A 82 7.76 -0.18 8.36
CA GLY A 82 7.71 0.46 9.67
C GLY A 82 6.85 -0.24 10.73
N CYS A 83 5.93 -1.14 10.34
CA CYS A 83 5.05 -1.80 11.31
C CYS A 83 5.83 -2.84 12.15
N PRO A 84 5.81 -2.79 13.50
CA PRO A 84 6.52 -3.75 14.35
C PRO A 84 5.67 -4.95 14.80
N SER A 85 4.44 -5.10 14.30
CA SER A 85 3.50 -6.12 14.83
C SER A 85 3.85 -7.56 14.45
N ASP A 86 3.45 -8.53 15.27
CA ASP A 86 3.71 -9.96 15.03
C ASP A 86 3.12 -10.48 13.72
N ARG A 87 1.99 -9.90 13.29
CA ARG A 87 1.33 -10.27 12.02
C ARG A 87 2.19 -9.93 10.81
N VAL A 88 2.94 -8.83 10.86
CA VAL A 88 3.82 -8.44 9.75
C VAL A 88 5.15 -9.19 9.80
N LEU A 89 5.65 -9.51 11.01
CA LEU A 89 6.82 -10.38 11.20
C LEU A 89 6.63 -11.76 10.56
N SER A 90 5.49 -12.41 10.82
CA SER A 90 5.19 -13.72 10.21
C SER A 90 4.97 -13.65 8.70
N GLY A 91 4.55 -12.49 8.19
CA GLY A 91 4.41 -12.21 6.77
C GLY A 91 5.72 -11.84 6.06
N SER A 92 6.82 -11.64 6.80
CA SER A 92 8.11 -11.15 6.30
C SER A 92 8.02 -9.76 5.65
N PHE A 93 7.25 -8.84 6.23
CA PHE A 93 7.20 -7.43 5.81
C PHE A 93 7.04 -6.49 7.03
N GLY A 94 7.11 -5.17 6.84
CA GLY A 94 7.11 -4.20 7.95
C GLY A 94 8.50 -3.96 8.51
N ALA A 95 8.62 -3.67 9.81
CA ALA A 95 9.86 -3.22 10.45
C ALA A 95 11.00 -4.25 10.39
N CYS A 96 10.73 -5.54 10.20
CA CYS A 96 11.79 -6.54 10.02
C CYS A 96 12.62 -6.26 8.76
N LEU A 97 12.04 -5.67 7.71
CA LEU A 97 12.74 -5.33 6.48
C LEU A 97 13.80 -4.25 6.66
N MET A 98 13.76 -3.48 7.77
CA MET A 98 14.85 -2.56 8.10
C MET A 98 16.19 -3.27 8.34
N LYS A 99 16.19 -4.59 8.60
CA LYS A 99 17.40 -5.41 8.69
C LYS A 99 17.89 -5.93 7.34
N GLU A 100 17.09 -5.79 6.30
CA GLU A 100 17.33 -6.32 4.95
C GLU A 100 17.23 -5.18 3.90
N PRO A 101 18.08 -4.15 3.99
CA PRO A 101 17.99 -2.98 3.11
C PRO A 101 18.14 -3.32 1.63
N ASP A 102 18.97 -4.31 1.27
CA ASP A 102 19.15 -4.75 -0.11
C ASP A 102 17.86 -5.37 -0.68
N LEU A 103 17.07 -6.06 0.15
CA LEU A 103 15.78 -6.60 -0.26
C LEU A 103 14.76 -5.48 -0.47
N VAL A 104 14.75 -4.47 0.41
CA VAL A 104 13.91 -3.28 0.23
C VAL A 104 14.28 -2.55 -1.07
N ALA A 105 15.57 -2.36 -1.34
CA ALA A 105 16.05 -1.77 -2.58
C ALA A 105 15.58 -2.58 -3.80
N SER A 106 15.75 -3.89 -3.78
CA SER A 106 15.30 -4.79 -4.86
C SER A 106 13.78 -4.69 -5.09
N CYS A 107 12.99 -4.60 -4.03
CA CYS A 107 11.54 -4.39 -4.14
C CYS A 107 11.22 -3.04 -4.77
N VAL A 108 11.84 -1.95 -4.30
CA VAL A 108 11.59 -0.61 -4.83
C VAL A 108 12.00 -0.51 -6.29
N GLU A 109 13.17 -1.02 -6.67
CA GLU A 109 13.62 -1.06 -8.07
C GLU A 109 12.60 -1.78 -8.96
N SER A 110 12.15 -2.97 -8.55
CA SER A 110 11.16 -3.74 -9.31
C SER A 110 9.80 -3.05 -9.49
N MET A 111 9.45 -2.09 -8.62
CA MET A 111 8.18 -1.37 -8.69
C MET A 111 8.21 -0.17 -9.65
N ILE A 112 9.41 0.27 -10.06
CA ILE A 112 9.61 1.46 -10.92
C ILE A 112 9.54 1.09 -12.41
N ASP A 113 9.86 -0.15 -12.76
CA ASP A 113 9.81 -0.72 -14.11
C ASP A 113 8.36 -0.88 -14.63
#